data_AF-A0A5P9XR13-F1
#
_entry.id   AF-A0A5P9XR13-F1
#
_cell.length_a   1.000
_cell.length_b   1.000
_cell.length_c   1.000
_cell.angle_alpha   90.00
_cell.angle_beta   90.00
_cell.angle_gamma   90.00
#
_symmetry.space_group_name_H-M   'P 1'
#
loop_
_entity.id
_entity.type
_entity.pdbx_description
1 polymer ?
#
loop_
_entity_poly.entity_id
_entity_poly.type
_entity_poly.pdbx_seq_one_letter_code
_entity_poly.pdbx_strand_id
1 'polypeptide(L)' 'MADPHTRKRETTALAEAMSELQQAQGIIVTRNEEEQLPVFSGKIDVVPAWRFLLNHSA' A
#
# COMPACT_ATOMS: atom_id res chain seq x y z
N MET A 1 5.60 -7.76 -2.95
CA MET A 1 5.82 -7.30 -4.32
C MET A 1 7.26 -7.53 -4.78
N ALA A 2 7.76 -8.78 -4.71
CA ALA A 2 9.14 -9.10 -5.09
C ALA A 2 9.45 -8.92 -6.59
N ASP A 3 8.43 -9.05 -7.44
CA ASP A 3 8.54 -8.74 -8.87
C ASP A 3 8.40 -7.22 -9.10
N PRO A 4 9.40 -6.54 -9.68
CA PRO A 4 9.38 -5.09 -9.88
C PRO A 4 8.22 -4.61 -10.77
N HIS A 5 7.80 -5.41 -11.74
CA HIS A 5 6.68 -5.06 -12.63
C HIS A 5 5.35 -5.08 -11.87
N THR A 6 5.10 -6.12 -11.09
CA THR A 6 3.94 -6.23 -10.20
C THR A 6 3.91 -5.08 -9.19
N ARG A 7 5.06 -4.75 -8.58
CA ARG A 7 5.18 -3.60 -7.66
C ARG A 7 4.74 -2.29 -8.32
N LYS A 8 5.27 -2.00 -9.52
CA LYS A 8 4.93 -0.78 -10.24
C LYS A 8 3.44 -0.73 -10.55
N ARG A 9 2.87 -1.82 -11.07
CA ARG A 9 1.45 -1.87 -11.43
C ARG A 9 0.53 -1.65 -10.22
N GLU A 10 0.80 -2.31 -9.10
CA GLU A 10 -0.02 -2.21 -7.89
C GLU A 10 0.07 -0.81 -7.24
N THR A 11 1.27 -0.25 -7.16
CA THR A 11 1.48 1.09 -6.58
C THR A 11 0.88 2.19 -7.46
N THR A 12 0.97 2.10 -8.79
CA THR A 12 0.33 3.05 -9.70
C THR A 12 -1.19 3.00 -9.59
N ALA A 13 -1.80 1.81 -9.68
CA ALA A 13 -3.25 1.67 -9.60
C ALA A 13 -3.81 2.16 -8.26
N LEU A 14 -3.12 1.88 -7.16
CA LEU A 14 -3.54 2.36 -5.83
C LEU A 14 -3.40 3.88 -5.72
N ALA A 15 -2.30 4.47 -6.21
CA ALA A 15 -2.09 5.91 -6.16
C ALA A 15 -3.13 6.69 -6.97
N GLU A 16 -3.53 6.17 -8.13
CA GLU A 16 -4.61 6.73 -8.96
C GLU A 16 -5.94 6.71 -8.21
N ALA A 17 -6.33 5.55 -7.67
CA ALA A 17 -7.56 5.42 -6.86
C ALA A 17 -7.54 6.32 -5.62
N MET A 18 -6.39 6.44 -4.93
CA MET A 18 -6.22 7.38 -3.81
C MET A 18 -6.45 8.82 -4.24
N SER A 19 -5.93 9.22 -5.40
CA SER A 19 -6.12 10.56 -5.94
C SER A 19 -7.60 10.83 -6.28
N GLU A 20 -8.27 9.88 -6.91
CA GLU A 20 -9.68 9.98 -7.27
C GLU A 20 -10.60 10.07 -6.04
N LEU A 21 -10.29 9.31 -5.00
CA LEU A 21 -11.06 9.25 -3.75
C LEU A 21 -10.61 10.27 -2.69
N GLN A 22 -9.66 11.15 -3.05
CA GLN A 22 -9.06 12.15 -2.16
C GLN A 22 -8.54 11.53 -0.84
N GLN A 23 -7.98 10.33 -0.90
CA GLN A 23 -7.42 9.62 0.25
C GLN A 23 -5.92 9.87 0.34
N ALA A 24 -5.46 10.39 1.48
CA ALA A 24 -4.05 10.67 1.73
C ALA A 24 -3.23 9.43 2.12
N GLN A 25 -3.90 8.31 2.41
CA GLN A 25 -3.28 7.08 2.88
C GLN A 25 -3.84 5.86 2.16
N GLY A 26 -2.95 5.02 1.66
CA GLY A 26 -3.25 3.69 1.13
C GLY A 26 -2.44 2.63 1.86
N ILE A 27 -2.92 1.38 1.83
CA ILE A 27 -2.22 0.25 2.46
C ILE A 27 -2.10 -0.88 1.42
N ILE A 28 -0.89 -1.40 1.22
CA ILE A 28 -0.65 -2.64 0.49
C ILE A 28 -0.28 -3.72 1.50
N VAL A 29 -1.14 -4.74 1.60
CA VAL A 29 -0.90 -5.87 2.50
C VAL A 29 -0.13 -6.96 1.75
N THR A 30 1.04 -7.31 2.27
CA THR A 30 1.94 -8.31 1.66
C THR A 30 2.15 -9.50 2.58
N ARG A 31 2.86 -10.53 2.11
CA ARG A 31 3.21 -11.65 2.97
C ARG A 31 4.14 -11.21 4.12
N ASN A 32 5.27 -10.57 3.79
CA ASN A 32 6.37 -10.29 4.73
C ASN A 32 7.09 -8.94 4.50
N GLU A 33 6.66 -8.13 3.53
CA GLU A 33 7.35 -6.87 3.20
C GLU A 33 6.80 -5.71 4.03
N GLU A 34 7.68 -4.81 4.43
CA GLU A 34 7.35 -3.57 5.12
C GLU A 34 8.12 -2.42 4.50
N GLU A 35 7.41 -1.40 4.02
CA GLU A 35 7.97 -0.25 3.29
C GLU A 35 6.99 0.93 3.37
N GLN A 36 7.48 2.15 3.29
CA GLN A 36 6.65 3.34 3.09
C GLN A 36 6.97 3.98 1.75
N LEU A 37 5.95 4.14 0.92
CA LEU A 37 6.09 4.68 -0.43
C LEU A 37 5.41 6.06 -0.49
N PRO A 38 6.17 7.16 -0.62
CA PRO A 38 5.58 8.47 -0.87
C PRO A 38 4.97 8.51 -2.27
N VAL A 39 3.75 9.01 -2.39
CA VAL A 39 3.05 9.23 -3.66
C VAL A 39 2.51 10.66 -3.70
N PHE A 40 2.13 11.14 -4.87
CA PHE A 40 1.62 12.50 -5.01
C PHE A 40 0.37 12.77 -4.14
N SER A 41 -0.52 11.77 -4.03
CA SER A 41 -1.73 11.85 -3.21
C SER A 41 -1.48 11.68 -1.70
N GLY A 42 -0.26 11.33 -1.27
CA GLY A 42 0.09 11.11 0.14
C GLY A 42 1.07 9.96 0.32
N LYS A 43 0.69 8.89 1.01
CA LYS A 43 1.57 7.73 1.23
C LYS A 43 0.86 6.39 1.09
N ILE A 44 1.62 5.40 0.65
CA ILE A 44 1.22 4.00 0.66
C ILE A 44 2.07 3.28 1.71
N ASP A 45 1.43 2.71 2.73
CA ASP A 45 2.08 1.85 3.71
C ASP A 45 2.03 0.40 3.23
N VAL A 46 3.18 -0.20 2.97
CA VAL A 46 3.31 -1.62 2.67
C VAL A 46 3.52 -2.34 3.98
N VAL A 47 2.65 -3.29 4.32
CA VAL A 47 2.68 -3.96 5.62
C VAL A 47 2.52 -5.48 5.48
N PRO A 48 3.14 -6.28 6.37
CA PRO A 48 2.86 -7.71 6.43
C PRO A 48 1.42 -8.00 6.86
N ALA A 49 0.84 -9.08 6.30
CA ALA A 49 -0.53 -9.49 6.55
C ALA A 49 -0.84 -9.72 8.03
N TRP A 50 0.08 -10.35 8.76
CA TRP A 50 -0.10 -10.57 10.19
C TRP A 50 -0.21 -9.24 10.97
N ARG A 51 0.58 -8.23 10.60
CA ARG A 51 0.58 -6.92 11.27
C ARG A 51 -0.69 -6.15 10.96
N PHE A 52 -1.13 -6.20 9.70
CA PHE A 52 -2.41 -5.64 9.31
C PHE A 52 -3.55 -6.26 10.13
N LEU A 53 -3.60 -7.59 10.19
CA LEU A 53 -4.64 -8.31 10.93
C LEU A 53 -4.62 -7.98 12.43
N LEU A 54 -3.45 -7.89 13.07
CA LEU A 54 -3.34 -7.54 14.49
C LEU A 54 -3.71 -6.08 14.78
N ASN A 55 -3.41 -5.15 13.88
CA ASN A 55 -3.77 -3.74 14.05
C ASN A 55 -5.26 -3.47 13.80
N HIS A 56 -5.94 -4.38 13.08
CA HIS A 56 -7.35 -4.29 12.71
C HIS A 56 -8.24 -5.35 13.39
N SER A 57 -7.68 -6.17 14.27
CA SER A 57 -8.47 -7.03 15.15
C SER A 57 -9.02 -6.20 16.31
N ALA A 58 -10.34 -6.02 16.32
CA ALA A 58 -11.08 -5.36 17.39
C ALA A 58 -10.93 -6.09 18.74
#